data_AF-A0A959EU52-F1
#
_entry.id   AF-A0A959EU52-F1
#
_cell.length_a   1.000
_cell.length_b   1.000
_cell.length_c   1.000
_cell.angle_alpha   90.00
_cell.angle_beta   90.00
_cell.angle_gamma   90.00
#
_symmetry.space_group_name_H-M   'P 1'
#
loop_
_entity.id
_entity.type
_entity.pdbx_description
1 polymer ?
#
loop_
_entity_poly.entity_id
_entity_poly.type
_entity_poly.pdbx_seq_one_letter_code
_entity_poly.pdbx_strand_id
1 'polypeptide(L)'
;MRTPFHLSKIASVITLLALCLGLTGCLSRSGSDQASFFNLLQSDGIQEVALELDLSAVRAKSDEPQAGTLRWQHPCGRAYAIPVEVSTRGNSRRTYCNFPPLKLDLGEGQVVQGRPLIPESYKLVSHCLDSDADEQLVLKEFLAYRLYEELTPISFRTHLLKITYRDANGQEERHWAILLEDKNELAERLDARLLDGDASVQTVAADEYSLFTVFQYMIGNTDWNLGRRHNLKFIRTQDSSLPVPVPYDFDFSGLVDAPYAKPHPDLPIHDVQQRFFQWRGRDRAQLKPVLEYLAGKKGALLDRIETVPGLQAKEKNRARAYLESFFQTMDQLLEHDVRMVESLPLDHSDLS
;
A
#
# COMPACT_ATOMS: atom_id res chain seq x y z
N MET A 1 10.81 -73.55 -38.73
CA MET A 1 12.21 -73.66 -38.27
C MET A 1 12.35 -72.93 -36.95
N ARG A 2 12.70 -73.69 -35.91
CA ARG A 2 13.31 -73.36 -34.60
C ARG A 2 12.61 -72.36 -33.64
N THR A 3 12.23 -72.98 -32.53
CA THR A 3 11.95 -72.60 -31.13
C THR A 3 12.87 -71.54 -30.46
N PRO A 4 12.48 -71.07 -29.25
CA PRO A 4 12.89 -69.80 -28.63
C PRO A 4 14.08 -69.94 -27.67
N PHE A 5 14.60 -68.80 -27.17
CA PHE A 5 15.53 -68.76 -26.05
C PHE A 5 14.89 -68.09 -24.82
N HIS A 6 14.98 -68.83 -23.70
CA HIS A 6 14.66 -68.47 -22.33
C HIS A 6 15.94 -68.00 -21.60
N LEU A 7 15.73 -67.47 -20.37
CA LEU A 7 16.68 -67.20 -19.26
C LEU A 7 17.14 -65.72 -19.17
N SER A 8 17.22 -65.06 -18.01
CA SER A 8 17.16 -65.50 -16.61
C SER A 8 16.76 -64.33 -15.70
N LYS A 9 16.14 -64.68 -14.58
CA LYS A 9 15.99 -63.88 -13.37
C LYS A 9 17.35 -63.44 -12.82
N ILE A 10 17.45 -62.20 -12.32
CA ILE A 10 18.33 -61.84 -11.19
C ILE A 10 17.49 -61.00 -10.22
N ALA A 11 17.51 -61.43 -8.96
CA ALA A 11 16.88 -60.80 -7.82
C ALA A 11 17.89 -59.94 -7.04
N SER A 12 17.36 -59.10 -6.13
CA SER A 12 18.04 -58.37 -5.05
C SER A 12 18.74 -57.08 -5.52
N VAL A 13 18.56 -55.92 -4.90
CA VAL A 13 18.75 -55.60 -3.48
C VAL A 13 17.90 -54.38 -3.08
N ILE A 14 17.36 -54.44 -1.87
CA ILE A 14 16.72 -53.34 -1.13
C ILE A 14 17.73 -52.20 -0.94
N THR A 15 17.44 -51.01 -1.47
CA THR A 15 18.02 -49.77 -0.94
C THR A 15 16.90 -48.94 -0.33
N LEU A 16 16.75 -49.12 0.98
CA LEU A 16 16.06 -48.21 1.87
C LEU A 16 16.86 -46.89 1.86
N LEU A 17 16.44 -45.88 1.11
CA LEU A 17 17.01 -44.54 1.23
C LEU A 17 15.91 -43.48 1.38
N ALA A 18 15.78 -43.03 2.63
CA ALA A 18 15.29 -41.74 3.09
C ALA A 18 13.91 -41.28 2.57
N LEU A 19 12.89 -41.67 3.33
CA LEU A 19 11.70 -40.84 3.54
C LEU A 19 12.11 -39.59 4.36
N CYS A 20 12.92 -38.70 3.77
CA CYS A 20 13.09 -37.33 4.28
C CYS A 20 11.92 -36.49 3.73
N LEU A 21 10.73 -36.74 4.27
CA LEU A 21 9.62 -35.79 4.17
C LEU A 21 10.02 -34.54 4.96
N GLY A 22 10.66 -33.61 4.26
CA GLY A 22 10.40 -32.17 4.38
C GLY A 22 10.53 -31.54 5.77
N LEU A 23 11.52 -31.91 6.58
CA LEU A 23 12.15 -30.92 7.45
C LEU A 23 13.11 -30.10 6.58
N THR A 24 12.57 -29.27 5.69
CA THR A 24 13.30 -28.09 5.21
C THR A 24 13.43 -27.16 6.40
N GLY A 25 14.44 -27.42 7.24
CA GLY A 25 14.87 -26.45 8.23
C GLY A 25 15.13 -25.13 7.52
N CYS A 26 14.75 -24.03 8.17
CA CYS A 26 15.12 -22.70 7.71
C CYS A 26 16.65 -22.63 7.62
N LEU A 27 17.19 -22.80 6.41
CA LEU A 27 18.55 -22.41 6.12
C LEU A 27 18.60 -20.91 6.37
N SER A 28 19.19 -20.52 7.49
CA SER A 28 19.52 -19.12 7.75
C SER A 28 20.46 -18.71 6.63
N ARG A 29 19.96 -17.94 5.67
CA ARG A 29 20.78 -17.39 4.61
C ARG A 29 21.60 -16.27 5.24
N SER A 30 22.73 -16.63 5.85
CA SER A 30 23.73 -15.67 6.30
C SER A 30 24.30 -15.00 5.05
N GLY A 31 23.78 -13.81 4.74
CA GLY A 31 24.30 -12.94 3.69
C GLY A 31 25.02 -11.76 4.32
N SER A 32 26.17 -11.38 3.76
CA SER A 32 26.83 -10.10 4.09
C SER A 32 26.04 -8.89 3.58
N ASP A 33 25.13 -9.11 2.62
CA ASP A 33 24.40 -8.05 1.97
C ASP A 33 23.29 -7.50 2.87
N GLN A 34 23.20 -6.18 2.94
CA GLN A 34 22.16 -5.48 3.68
C GLN A 34 20.77 -5.91 3.21
N ALA A 35 19.79 -5.83 4.11
CA ALA A 35 18.41 -6.20 3.86
C ALA A 35 17.47 -5.04 4.17
N SER A 36 16.52 -4.79 3.27
CA SER A 36 15.35 -3.97 3.55
C SER A 36 14.44 -4.68 4.56
N PHE A 37 14.06 -3.98 5.63
CA PHE A 37 13.14 -4.52 6.63
C PHE A 37 11.76 -4.80 6.04
N PHE A 38 11.27 -3.88 5.20
CA PHE A 38 10.01 -4.04 4.47
C PHE A 38 10.00 -5.30 3.61
N ASN A 39 11.08 -5.53 2.84
CA ASN A 39 11.20 -6.72 2.00
C ASN A 39 11.26 -8.02 2.81
N LEU A 40 11.93 -8.02 3.97
CA LEU A 40 11.95 -9.20 4.86
C LEU A 40 10.55 -9.54 5.37
N LEU A 41 9.81 -8.55 5.88
CA LEU A 41 8.43 -8.80 6.34
C LEU A 41 7.54 -9.32 5.21
N GLN A 42 7.65 -8.75 4.01
CA GLN A 42 6.87 -9.20 2.86
C GLN A 42 7.26 -10.61 2.39
N SER A 43 8.56 -10.91 2.25
CA SER A 43 9.04 -12.21 1.75
C SER A 43 8.66 -13.35 2.67
N ASP A 44 8.65 -13.08 3.98
CA ASP A 44 8.37 -14.08 5.00
C ASP A 44 6.87 -14.14 5.34
N GLY A 45 6.04 -13.33 4.67
CA GLY A 45 4.59 -13.29 4.88
C GLY A 45 4.19 -12.83 6.28
N ILE A 46 5.01 -12.00 6.94
CA ILE A 46 4.76 -11.54 8.31
C ILE A 46 3.60 -10.56 8.33
N GLN A 47 2.44 -10.96 8.84
CA GLN A 47 1.30 -10.06 9.00
C GLN A 47 1.08 -9.60 10.43
N GLU A 48 1.68 -10.27 11.42
CA GLU A 48 1.49 -9.95 12.83
C GLU A 48 2.79 -9.41 13.44
N VAL A 49 2.71 -8.22 14.03
CA VAL A 49 3.83 -7.57 14.72
C VAL A 49 3.34 -6.94 16.02
N ALA A 50 4.24 -6.73 16.98
CA ALA A 50 3.97 -5.97 18.19
C ALA A 50 4.94 -4.80 18.32
N LEU A 51 4.44 -3.62 18.68
CA LEU A 51 5.24 -2.43 18.96
C LEU A 51 5.07 -2.06 20.43
N GLU A 52 6.15 -2.18 21.19
CA GLU A 52 6.22 -1.82 22.61
C GLU A 52 6.75 -0.39 22.74
N LEU A 53 5.97 0.53 23.32
CA LEU A 53 6.31 1.96 23.46
C LEU A 53 5.38 2.68 24.46
N ASP A 54 5.67 3.93 24.78
CA ASP A 54 4.81 4.77 25.61
C ASP A 54 3.61 5.29 24.79
N LEU A 55 2.48 4.60 24.92
CA LEU A 55 1.25 4.99 24.23
C LEU A 55 0.65 6.29 24.77
N SER A 56 0.99 6.69 26.00
CA SER A 56 0.55 7.99 26.53
C SER A 56 1.24 9.14 25.79
N ALA A 57 2.54 9.00 25.48
CA ALA A 57 3.28 9.95 24.65
C ALA A 57 2.77 9.99 23.19
N VAL A 58 2.37 8.83 22.63
CA VAL A 58 1.73 8.76 21.30
C VAL A 58 0.40 9.51 21.28
N ARG A 59 -0.50 9.24 22.23
CA ARG A 59 -1.82 9.88 22.30
C ARG A 59 -1.74 11.37 22.69
N ALA A 60 -0.70 11.75 23.44
CA ALA A 60 -0.35 13.16 23.67
C ALA A 60 0.21 13.85 22.42
N LYS A 61 0.45 13.09 21.33
CA LYS A 61 0.94 13.59 20.04
C LYS A 61 2.27 14.32 20.17
N SER A 62 3.17 13.78 20.99
CA SER A 62 4.50 14.32 21.18
C SER A 62 5.25 14.43 19.84
N ASP A 63 5.91 15.57 19.63
CA ASP A 63 6.85 15.76 18.53
C ASP A 63 8.21 15.11 18.79
N GLU A 64 8.54 14.89 20.06
CA GLU A 64 9.79 14.23 20.45
C GLU A 64 9.73 12.75 20.08
N PRO A 65 10.73 12.24 19.33
CA PRO A 65 10.87 10.82 19.11
C PRO A 65 11.03 10.06 20.43
N GLN A 66 10.45 8.86 20.49
CA GLN A 66 10.54 7.97 21.64
C GLN A 66 11.12 6.62 21.24
N ALA A 67 11.84 5.97 22.17
CA ALA A 67 12.29 4.61 21.96
C ALA A 67 11.11 3.63 22.02
N GLY A 68 11.13 2.65 21.13
CA GLY A 68 10.22 1.52 21.13
C GLY A 68 10.94 0.22 20.78
N THR A 69 10.23 -0.90 20.90
CA THR A 69 10.71 -2.22 20.47
C THR A 69 9.70 -2.84 19.52
N LEU A 70 10.14 -3.15 18.29
CA LEU A 70 9.33 -3.86 17.31
C LEU A 70 9.63 -5.35 17.38
N ARG A 71 8.59 -6.18 17.50
CA ARG A 71 8.68 -7.64 17.65
C ARG A 71 7.82 -8.36 16.63
N TRP A 72 8.29 -9.52 16.18
CA TRP A 72 7.50 -10.43 15.34
C TRP A 72 8.01 -11.86 15.43
N GLN A 73 7.18 -12.80 14.97
CA GLN A 73 7.52 -14.21 14.86
C GLN A 73 7.74 -14.56 13.40
N HIS A 74 8.92 -15.09 13.06
CA HIS A 74 9.16 -15.64 11.74
C HIS A 74 8.48 -17.02 11.61
N PRO A 75 7.96 -17.41 10.42
CA PRO A 75 7.26 -18.69 10.23
C PRO A 75 8.04 -19.95 10.62
N CYS A 76 9.37 -19.84 10.71
CA CYS A 76 10.25 -20.91 11.18
C CYS A 76 10.31 -21.08 12.72
N GLY A 77 9.53 -20.29 13.46
CA GLY A 77 9.49 -20.30 14.93
C GLY A 77 10.56 -19.43 15.60
N ARG A 78 11.33 -18.64 14.84
CA ARG A 78 12.30 -17.69 15.41
C ARG A 78 11.62 -16.35 15.69
N ALA A 79 11.72 -15.89 16.93
CA ALA A 79 11.31 -14.55 17.32
C ALA A 79 12.40 -13.52 16.98
N TYR A 80 11.97 -12.35 16.52
CA TYR A 80 12.82 -11.18 16.34
C TYR A 80 12.30 -10.01 17.18
N ALA A 81 13.24 -9.21 17.66
CA ALA A 81 12.98 -7.96 18.36
C ALA A 81 14.09 -6.98 18.00
N ILE A 82 13.70 -5.79 17.54
CA ILE A 82 14.65 -4.71 17.24
C ILE A 82 14.22 -3.43 17.96
N PRO A 83 15.15 -2.65 18.53
CA PRO A 83 14.85 -1.29 18.93
C PRO A 83 14.47 -0.47 17.71
N VAL A 84 13.56 0.48 17.90
CA VAL A 84 13.10 1.40 16.88
C VAL A 84 12.85 2.76 17.52
N GLU A 85 13.20 3.83 16.84
CA GLU A 85 12.77 5.16 17.25
C GLU A 85 11.40 5.45 16.60
N VAL A 86 10.44 5.92 17.40
CA VAL A 86 9.06 6.14 16.99
C VAL A 86 8.72 7.61 17.15
N SER A 87 8.24 8.24 16.09
CA SER A 87 7.74 9.63 16.13
C SER A 87 6.33 9.72 15.57
N THR A 88 5.55 10.69 16.08
CA THR A 88 4.21 10.97 15.53
C THR A 88 4.34 11.81 14.25
N ARG A 89 3.49 11.55 13.25
CA ARG A 89 3.51 12.26 11.96
C ARG A 89 2.12 12.70 11.51
N GLY A 90 2.08 13.42 10.40
CA GLY A 90 0.86 13.90 9.74
C GLY A 90 0.39 15.24 10.28
N ASN A 91 -0.31 16.01 9.44
CA ASN A 91 -0.84 17.32 9.84
C ASN A 91 -2.31 17.18 10.27
N SER A 92 -3.21 16.90 9.31
CA SER A 92 -4.66 16.79 9.54
C SER A 92 -5.01 15.74 10.60
N ARG A 93 -4.45 14.52 10.46
CA ARG A 93 -4.71 13.43 11.40
C ARG A 93 -4.22 13.72 12.82
N ARG A 94 -3.21 14.56 13.03
CA ARG A 94 -2.84 14.99 14.40
C ARG A 94 -3.89 15.89 15.04
N THR A 95 -4.67 16.61 14.24
CA THR A 95 -5.80 17.40 14.77
C THR A 95 -6.99 16.51 15.10
N TYR A 96 -7.35 15.57 14.22
CA TYR A 96 -8.61 14.82 14.32
C TYR A 96 -8.51 13.48 15.07
N CYS A 97 -7.36 12.81 15.03
CA CYS A 97 -7.22 11.46 15.55
C CYS A 97 -6.83 11.43 17.02
N ASN A 98 -7.28 10.41 17.74
CA ASN A 98 -6.76 10.08 19.06
C ASN A 98 -5.40 9.38 18.97
N PHE A 99 -5.23 8.56 17.92
CA PHE A 99 -3.98 7.89 17.62
C PHE A 99 -3.41 8.45 16.30
N PRO A 100 -2.30 9.21 16.34
CA PRO A 100 -1.71 9.76 15.12
C PRO A 100 -0.98 8.67 14.32
N PRO A 101 -0.81 8.83 12.99
CA PRO A 101 0.07 7.94 12.23
C PRO A 101 1.50 8.08 12.75
N LEU A 102 2.25 6.98 12.66
CA LEU A 102 3.59 6.87 13.22
C LEU A 102 4.65 6.81 12.11
N LYS A 103 5.86 7.18 12.48
CA LYS A 103 7.08 6.93 11.71
C LYS A 103 7.97 6.01 12.55
N LEU A 104 8.50 4.97 11.91
CA LEU A 104 9.39 3.97 12.51
C LEU A 104 10.78 4.13 11.91
N ASP A 105 11.74 4.53 12.73
CA ASP A 105 13.14 4.74 12.35
C ASP A 105 14.00 3.59 12.90
N LEU A 106 14.48 2.70 12.02
CA LEU A 106 15.07 1.42 12.44
C LEU A 106 16.47 1.53 13.06
N GLY A 107 17.11 2.69 13.00
CA GLY A 107 18.44 2.92 13.55
C GLY A 107 19.54 2.11 12.85
N GLU A 108 20.79 2.46 13.14
CA GLU A 108 21.95 1.79 12.53
C GLU A 108 22.29 0.46 13.23
N GLY A 109 22.99 -0.42 12.52
CA GLY A 109 23.61 -1.61 13.10
C GLY A 109 22.64 -2.75 13.46
N GLN A 110 21.35 -2.65 13.13
CA GLN A 110 20.39 -3.73 13.34
C GLN A 110 20.73 -4.94 12.46
N VAL A 111 20.58 -6.16 13.01
CA VAL A 111 20.81 -7.41 12.28
C VAL A 111 19.61 -8.34 12.45
N VAL A 112 18.98 -8.70 11.34
CA VAL A 112 17.84 -9.63 11.30
C VAL A 112 18.19 -10.76 10.34
N GLN A 113 17.87 -12.00 10.73
CA GLN A 113 18.20 -13.19 9.93
C GLN A 113 19.69 -13.30 9.53
N GLY A 114 20.60 -12.72 10.34
CA GLY A 114 22.03 -12.70 10.05
C GLY A 114 22.45 -11.71 8.96
N ARG A 115 21.57 -10.79 8.57
CA ARG A 115 21.82 -9.72 7.60
C ARG A 115 21.68 -8.36 8.27
N PRO A 116 22.59 -7.40 8.03
CA PRO A 116 22.40 -6.03 8.50
C PRO A 116 21.15 -5.42 7.85
N LEU A 117 20.34 -4.68 8.60
CA LEU A 117 19.24 -3.91 8.03
C LEU A 117 19.75 -2.60 7.45
N ILE A 118 19.11 -2.14 6.38
CA ILE A 118 19.27 -0.76 5.90
C ILE A 118 18.56 0.16 6.93
N PRO A 119 19.22 1.22 7.43
CA PRO A 119 18.66 2.12 8.43
C PRO A 119 17.62 3.07 7.83
N GLU A 120 16.50 2.52 7.37
CA GLU A 120 15.41 3.26 6.74
C GLU A 120 14.33 3.71 7.73
N SER A 121 13.54 4.66 7.24
CA SER A 121 12.41 5.30 7.90
C SER A 121 11.09 4.87 7.29
N TYR A 122 10.26 4.10 7.99
CA TYR A 122 8.97 3.67 7.46
C TYR A 122 7.80 4.48 8.00
N LYS A 123 6.84 4.77 7.12
CA LYS A 123 5.55 5.32 7.52
C LYS A 123 4.63 4.16 7.94
N LEU A 124 4.08 4.26 9.15
CA LEU A 124 3.08 3.34 9.67
C LEU A 124 1.75 4.08 9.80
N VAL A 125 0.83 3.78 8.89
CA VAL A 125 -0.55 4.26 8.95
C VAL A 125 -1.33 3.29 9.83
N SER A 126 -2.02 3.80 10.85
CA SER A 126 -2.79 3.00 11.83
C SER A 126 -4.19 3.60 12.00
N HIS A 127 -4.95 3.03 12.93
CA HIS A 127 -6.22 3.58 13.38
C HIS A 127 -6.06 5.05 13.84
N CYS A 128 -7.10 5.85 13.59
CA CYS A 128 -7.29 7.22 14.03
C CYS A 128 -8.16 7.27 15.29
N LEU A 129 -9.18 6.40 15.36
CA LEU A 129 -10.12 6.23 16.46
C LEU A 129 -10.26 4.75 16.82
N ASP A 130 -10.56 4.45 18.08
CA ASP A 130 -10.78 3.06 18.53
C ASP A 130 -12.21 2.61 18.18
N SER A 131 -12.42 2.20 16.92
CA SER A 131 -13.70 1.68 16.45
C SER A 131 -13.53 0.79 15.21
N ASP A 132 -14.43 -0.18 15.04
CA ASP A 132 -14.45 -1.04 13.86
C ASP A 132 -14.61 -0.25 12.56
N ALA A 133 -15.37 0.85 12.58
CA ALA A 133 -15.57 1.71 11.42
C ALA A 133 -14.26 2.36 10.97
N ASP A 134 -13.40 2.75 11.92
CA ASP A 134 -12.11 3.36 11.65
C ASP A 134 -11.09 2.34 11.11
N GLU A 135 -11.11 1.10 11.62
CA GLU A 135 -10.34 -0.01 11.05
C GLU A 135 -10.66 -0.21 9.56
N GLN A 136 -11.93 -0.06 9.16
CA GLN A 136 -12.32 -0.15 7.75
C GLN A 136 -11.74 0.99 6.89
N LEU A 137 -11.47 2.17 7.45
CA LEU A 137 -10.84 3.28 6.72
C LEU A 137 -9.40 2.93 6.35
N VAL A 138 -8.64 2.35 7.28
CA VAL A 138 -7.28 1.86 7.02
C VAL A 138 -7.29 0.80 5.92
N LEU A 139 -8.24 -0.14 5.97
CA LEU A 139 -8.36 -1.18 4.95
C LEU A 139 -8.79 -0.65 3.56
N LYS A 140 -9.63 0.39 3.51
CA LYS A 140 -9.96 1.06 2.25
C LYS A 140 -8.80 1.88 1.70
N GLU A 141 -7.99 2.51 2.55
CA GLU A 141 -6.76 3.17 2.12
C GLU A 141 -5.76 2.15 1.57
N PHE A 142 -5.61 1.00 2.24
CA PHE A 142 -4.83 -0.13 1.74
C PHE A 142 -5.33 -0.61 0.37
N LEU A 143 -6.65 -0.76 0.20
CA LEU A 143 -7.26 -1.10 -1.09
C LEU A 143 -6.84 -0.10 -2.19
N ALA A 144 -6.84 1.21 -1.91
CA ALA A 144 -6.42 2.22 -2.89
C ALA A 144 -4.97 1.98 -3.36
N TYR A 145 -4.03 1.68 -2.46
CA TYR A 145 -2.67 1.29 -2.85
C TYR A 145 -2.66 0.03 -3.72
N ARG A 146 -3.40 -1.02 -3.32
CA ARG A 146 -3.48 -2.28 -4.08
C ARG A 146 -4.05 -2.10 -5.48
N LEU A 147 -5.01 -1.18 -5.66
CA LEU A 147 -5.56 -0.84 -6.97
C LEU A 147 -4.51 -0.15 -7.86
N TYR A 148 -3.71 0.76 -7.30
CA TYR A 148 -2.64 1.42 -8.08
C TYR A 148 -1.52 0.44 -8.44
N GLU A 149 -1.11 -0.42 -7.51
CA GLU A 149 -0.15 -1.51 -7.76
C GLU A 149 -0.60 -2.47 -8.87
N GLU A 150 -1.91 -2.71 -9.03
CA GLU A 150 -2.45 -3.53 -10.13
C GLU A 150 -2.32 -2.85 -11.51
N LEU A 151 -2.27 -1.52 -11.54
CA LEU A 151 -2.20 -0.73 -12.75
C LEU A 151 -0.77 -0.48 -13.22
N THR A 152 0.19 -0.37 -12.30
CA THR A 152 1.59 -0.06 -12.64
C THR A 152 2.57 -0.54 -11.56
N PRO A 153 3.78 -1.02 -11.94
CA PRO A 153 4.84 -1.27 -10.97
C PRO A 153 5.44 0.03 -10.38
N ILE A 154 5.20 1.18 -11.02
CA ILE A 154 5.64 2.52 -10.58
C ILE A 154 4.67 3.05 -9.52
N SER A 155 4.64 2.34 -8.39
CA SER A 155 3.76 2.58 -7.25
C SER A 155 4.55 2.35 -5.96
N PHE A 156 4.14 2.97 -4.84
CA PHE A 156 4.59 2.51 -3.53
C PHE A 156 3.99 1.14 -3.23
N ARG A 157 4.79 0.23 -2.71
CA ARG A 157 4.28 -1.02 -2.12
C ARG A 157 3.74 -0.78 -0.72
N THR A 158 2.72 -1.54 -0.37
CA THR A 158 2.16 -1.58 0.98
C THR A 158 2.24 -2.96 1.60
N HIS A 159 2.41 -3.01 2.91
CA HIS A 159 2.34 -4.23 3.69
C HIS A 159 1.31 -4.08 4.80
N LEU A 160 0.24 -4.88 4.73
CA LEU A 160 -0.85 -4.85 5.71
C LEU A 160 -0.45 -5.68 6.93
N LEU A 161 -0.49 -5.05 8.09
CA LEU A 161 -0.13 -5.62 9.37
C LEU A 161 -1.33 -5.61 10.31
N LYS A 162 -1.48 -6.66 11.10
CA LYS A 162 -2.25 -6.63 12.35
C LYS A 162 -1.27 -6.36 13.49
N ILE A 163 -1.14 -5.10 13.85
CA ILE A 163 -0.20 -4.62 14.86
C ILE A 163 -0.82 -4.68 16.26
N THR A 164 -0.03 -5.12 17.24
CA THR A 164 -0.36 -5.02 18.66
C THR A 164 0.50 -3.92 19.27
N TYR A 165 -0.12 -2.84 19.72
CA TYR A 165 0.55 -1.79 20.50
C TYR A 165 0.52 -2.20 21.97
N ARG A 166 1.69 -2.24 22.62
CA ARG A 166 1.83 -2.65 24.01
C ARG A 166 2.49 -1.55 24.83
N ASP A 167 1.83 -1.17 25.92
CA ASP A 167 2.34 -0.24 26.92
C ASP A 167 3.12 -0.99 28.02
N ALA A 168 4.03 -0.31 28.70
CA ALA A 168 4.84 -0.83 29.80
C ALA A 168 3.98 -1.29 31.01
N ASN A 169 2.77 -0.74 31.16
CA ASN A 169 1.81 -1.16 32.19
C ASN A 169 1.06 -2.46 31.84
N GLY A 170 1.33 -3.06 30.67
CA GLY A 170 0.70 -4.30 30.20
C GLY A 170 -0.61 -4.11 29.44
N GLN A 171 -1.06 -2.88 29.19
CA GLN A 171 -2.19 -2.61 28.29
C GLN A 171 -1.78 -2.89 26.84
N GLU A 172 -2.70 -3.50 26.10
CA GLU A 172 -2.52 -3.81 24.69
C GLU A 172 -3.76 -3.41 23.88
N GLU A 173 -3.53 -2.84 22.70
CA GLU A 173 -4.57 -2.59 21.70
C GLU A 173 -4.11 -3.12 20.33
N ARG A 174 -5.04 -3.70 19.56
CA ARG A 174 -4.70 -4.45 18.33
C ARG A 174 -5.46 -3.92 17.13
N HIS A 175 -4.72 -3.41 16.15
CA HIS A 175 -5.27 -2.64 15.03
C HIS A 175 -4.70 -3.11 13.68
N TRP A 176 -5.46 -2.86 12.61
CA TRP A 176 -4.90 -2.91 11.26
C TRP A 176 -3.98 -1.70 11.05
N ALA A 177 -2.87 -1.93 10.37
CA ALA A 177 -1.92 -0.89 10.01
C ALA A 177 -1.30 -1.16 8.64
N ILE A 178 -0.95 -0.10 7.92
CA ILE A 178 -0.21 -0.17 6.66
C ILE A 178 1.22 0.28 6.95
N LEU A 179 2.17 -0.62 6.76
CA LEU A 179 3.57 -0.24 6.57
C LEU A 179 3.74 0.15 5.10
N LEU A 180 4.18 1.38 4.84
CA LEU A 180 4.42 1.87 3.49
C LEU A 180 5.91 1.74 3.15
N GLU A 181 6.21 1.27 1.93
CA GLU A 181 7.57 1.24 1.38
C GLU A 181 8.23 2.62 1.48
N ASP A 182 9.51 2.65 1.88
CA ASP A 182 10.25 3.91 1.90
C ASP A 182 10.55 4.40 0.47
N LYS A 183 10.64 5.73 0.30
CA LYS A 183 10.92 6.36 -1.00
C LYS A 183 12.27 5.93 -1.61
N ASN A 184 13.28 5.66 -0.78
CA ASN A 184 14.59 5.21 -1.23
C ASN A 184 14.49 3.76 -1.74
N GLU A 185 13.78 2.89 -1.02
CA GLU A 185 13.51 1.51 -1.46
C GLU A 185 12.68 1.46 -2.75
N LEU A 186 11.68 2.34 -2.88
CA LEU A 186 10.94 2.52 -4.13
C LEU A 186 11.89 2.86 -5.28
N ALA A 187 12.78 3.82 -5.07
CA ALA A 187 13.73 4.27 -6.09
C ALA A 187 14.71 3.15 -6.46
N GLU A 188 15.26 2.45 -5.48
CA GLU A 188 16.14 1.30 -5.70
C GLU A 188 15.44 0.18 -6.47
N ARG A 189 14.22 -0.21 -6.05
CA ARG A 189 13.44 -1.27 -6.71
C ARG A 189 13.15 -0.97 -8.18
N LEU A 190 12.96 0.30 -8.52
CA LEU A 190 12.64 0.76 -9.87
C LEU A 190 13.86 1.17 -10.69
N ASP A 191 15.08 0.97 -10.16
CA ASP A 191 16.33 1.52 -10.72
C ASP A 191 16.16 3.00 -11.12
N ALA A 192 15.58 3.77 -10.21
CA ALA A 192 15.15 5.13 -10.42
C ALA A 192 15.85 6.09 -9.45
N ARG A 193 15.82 7.38 -9.78
CA ARG A 193 16.30 8.45 -8.90
C ARG A 193 15.13 9.26 -8.37
N LEU A 194 15.14 9.53 -7.07
CA LEU A 194 14.23 10.51 -6.46
C LEU A 194 14.56 11.92 -6.97
N LEU A 195 13.52 12.72 -7.20
CA LEU A 195 13.66 14.10 -7.63
C LEU A 195 13.07 15.05 -6.58
N ASP A 196 13.86 16.04 -6.17
CA ASP A 196 13.45 17.09 -5.23
C ASP A 196 13.01 18.39 -5.92
N GLY A 197 13.02 18.43 -7.25
CA GLY A 197 12.56 19.57 -8.05
C GLY A 197 11.06 19.53 -8.35
N ASP A 198 10.47 20.70 -8.57
CA ASP A 198 9.09 20.80 -9.03
C ASP A 198 8.99 20.39 -10.50
N ALA A 199 7.88 19.74 -10.86
CA ALA A 199 7.55 19.44 -12.25
C ALA A 199 6.15 19.97 -12.56
N SER A 200 5.91 20.26 -13.84
CA SER A 200 4.62 20.68 -14.34
C SER A 200 4.10 19.66 -15.33
N VAL A 201 2.84 19.80 -15.72
CA VAL A 201 2.23 18.93 -16.75
C VAL A 201 2.99 18.95 -18.09
N GLN A 202 3.80 19.99 -18.36
CA GLN A 202 4.63 20.08 -19.57
C GLN A 202 5.99 19.38 -19.44
N THR A 203 6.41 19.05 -18.23
CA THR A 203 7.75 18.50 -17.95
C THR A 203 7.71 17.12 -17.30
N VAL A 204 6.54 16.56 -17.02
CA VAL A 204 6.36 15.17 -16.55
C VAL A 204 6.14 14.22 -17.72
N ALA A 205 6.42 12.94 -17.49
CA ALA A 205 6.11 11.88 -18.44
C ALA A 205 4.58 11.79 -18.65
N ALA A 206 4.13 11.93 -19.90
CA ALA A 206 2.73 12.19 -20.23
C ALA A 206 1.82 10.98 -20.00
N ASP A 207 2.29 9.78 -20.33
CA ASP A 207 1.51 8.54 -20.19
C ASP A 207 1.30 8.20 -18.71
N GLU A 208 2.36 8.31 -17.90
CA GLU A 208 2.29 8.11 -16.45
C GLU A 208 1.46 9.20 -15.77
N TYR A 209 1.52 10.45 -16.24
CA TYR A 209 0.65 11.51 -15.74
C TYR A 209 -0.83 11.25 -16.09
N SER A 210 -1.11 10.69 -17.27
CA SER A 210 -2.47 10.28 -17.67
C SER A 210 -3.00 9.18 -16.76
N LEU A 211 -2.20 8.12 -16.50
CA LEU A 211 -2.55 7.08 -15.55
C LEU A 211 -2.75 7.61 -14.14
N PHE A 212 -1.82 8.43 -13.66
CA PHE A 212 -1.89 9.09 -12.36
C PHE A 212 -3.21 9.86 -12.20
N THR A 213 -3.56 10.71 -13.16
CA THR A 213 -4.74 11.58 -13.05
C THR A 213 -6.06 10.81 -13.16
N VAL A 214 -6.14 9.83 -14.07
CA VAL A 214 -7.32 8.97 -14.21
C VAL A 214 -7.49 8.07 -12.99
N PHE A 215 -6.40 7.54 -12.41
CA PHE A 215 -6.45 6.79 -11.16
C PHE A 215 -6.97 7.65 -10.00
N GLN A 216 -6.42 8.85 -9.82
CA GLN A 216 -6.87 9.77 -8.77
C GLN A 216 -8.36 10.09 -8.93
N TYR A 217 -8.84 10.27 -10.16
CA TYR A 217 -10.27 10.44 -10.42
C TYR A 217 -11.09 9.18 -10.11
N MET A 218 -10.62 8.00 -10.53
CA MET A 218 -11.29 6.71 -10.26
C MET A 218 -11.59 6.52 -8.77
N ILE A 219 -10.62 6.81 -7.91
CA ILE A 219 -10.79 6.70 -6.45
C ILE A 219 -11.38 7.95 -5.79
N GLY A 220 -11.72 9.00 -6.56
CA GLY A 220 -12.27 10.26 -6.02
C GLY A 220 -11.29 11.06 -5.18
N ASN A 221 -9.99 10.99 -5.48
CA ASN A 221 -8.96 11.72 -4.77
C ASN A 221 -8.65 13.07 -5.42
N THR A 222 -9.02 14.15 -4.75
CA THR A 222 -8.64 15.52 -5.13
C THR A 222 -7.50 16.09 -4.29
N ASP A 223 -7.08 15.43 -3.22
CA ASP A 223 -6.04 15.92 -2.30
C ASP A 223 -4.63 15.61 -2.82
N TRP A 224 -4.27 16.22 -3.95
CA TRP A 224 -2.93 16.13 -4.51
C TRP A 224 -2.60 17.40 -5.29
N ASN A 225 -1.31 17.70 -5.43
CA ASN A 225 -0.88 18.85 -6.23
C ASN A 225 0.48 18.58 -6.89
N LEU A 226 0.48 18.49 -8.23
CA LEU A 226 1.67 18.25 -9.03
C LEU A 226 2.78 19.26 -8.75
N GLY A 227 2.45 20.55 -8.82
CA GLY A 227 3.43 21.64 -8.69
C GLY A 227 3.91 21.88 -7.26
N ARG A 228 3.11 21.50 -6.25
CA ARG A 228 3.50 21.60 -4.82
C ARG A 228 4.02 20.29 -4.24
N ARG A 229 4.07 19.21 -5.04
CA ARG A 229 4.45 17.86 -4.60
C ARG A 229 3.64 17.37 -3.40
N HIS A 230 2.37 17.77 -3.33
CA HIS A 230 1.45 17.33 -2.29
C HIS A 230 0.90 15.95 -2.65
N ASN A 231 1.05 14.99 -1.73
CA ASN A 231 0.61 13.59 -1.86
C ASN A 231 1.15 12.87 -3.12
N LEU A 232 2.37 13.21 -3.53
CA LEU A 232 3.13 12.50 -4.56
C LEU A 232 4.64 12.68 -4.40
N LYS A 233 5.41 11.77 -4.98
CA LYS A 233 6.85 11.91 -5.22
C LYS A 233 7.14 11.94 -6.71
N PHE A 234 8.25 12.56 -7.09
CA PHE A 234 8.78 12.46 -8.44
C PHE A 234 9.95 11.50 -8.45
N ILE A 235 9.95 10.61 -9.43
CA ILE A 235 11.10 9.76 -9.73
C ILE A 235 11.52 9.96 -11.19
N ARG A 236 12.72 9.49 -11.52
CA ARG A 236 13.16 9.30 -12.90
C ARG A 236 13.70 7.89 -13.06
N THR A 237 13.01 7.06 -13.83
CA THR A 237 13.44 5.71 -14.19
C THR A 237 14.48 5.78 -15.32
N GLN A 238 15.19 4.69 -15.59
CA GLN A 238 16.12 4.64 -16.74
C GLN A 238 15.40 4.83 -18.08
N ASP A 239 14.18 4.29 -18.18
CA ASP A 239 13.39 4.28 -19.42
C ASP A 239 12.71 5.63 -19.71
N SER A 240 12.64 6.53 -18.72
CA SER A 240 12.02 7.85 -18.88
C SER A 240 13.03 8.97 -18.65
N SER A 241 13.16 9.85 -19.65
CA SER A 241 13.94 11.08 -19.49
C SER A 241 13.23 12.14 -18.64
N LEU A 242 11.94 11.96 -18.37
CA LEU A 242 11.09 12.92 -17.68
C LEU A 242 10.70 12.45 -16.26
N PRO A 243 10.49 13.37 -15.31
CA PRO A 243 9.85 13.09 -14.03
C PRO A 243 8.54 12.29 -14.15
N VAL A 244 8.42 11.23 -13.38
CA VAL A 244 7.20 10.41 -13.23
C VAL A 244 6.58 10.68 -11.86
N PRO A 245 5.29 11.08 -11.76
CA PRO A 245 4.61 11.25 -10.49
C PRO A 245 4.18 9.89 -9.90
N VAL A 246 4.51 9.66 -8.63
CA VAL A 246 4.10 8.48 -7.86
C VAL A 246 3.21 8.94 -6.70
N PRO A 247 1.90 8.63 -6.70
CA PRO A 247 0.96 9.07 -5.68
C PRO A 247 1.12 8.27 -4.38
N TYR A 248 0.79 8.92 -3.26
CA TYR A 248 0.62 8.30 -1.93
C TYR A 248 -0.34 9.16 -1.10
N ASP A 249 -0.74 8.70 0.10
CA ASP A 249 -1.74 9.35 0.97
C ASP A 249 -3.13 9.39 0.29
N PHE A 250 -3.89 8.30 0.44
CA PHE A 250 -5.19 8.12 -0.23
C PHE A 250 -6.40 8.25 0.69
N ASP A 251 -6.19 8.68 1.94
CA ASP A 251 -7.22 8.74 2.96
C ASP A 251 -8.30 9.79 2.71
N PHE A 252 -7.96 10.85 1.97
CA PHE A 252 -8.89 11.89 1.53
C PHE A 252 -9.68 11.55 0.26
N SER A 253 -9.62 10.29 -0.20
CA SER A 253 -10.31 9.85 -1.42
C SER A 253 -11.76 9.45 -1.16
N GLY A 254 -12.63 9.64 -2.15
CA GLY A 254 -14.02 9.17 -2.13
C GLY A 254 -14.17 7.65 -1.97
N LEU A 255 -13.18 6.86 -2.38
CA LEU A 255 -13.13 5.42 -2.12
C LEU A 255 -12.99 5.10 -0.62
N VAL A 256 -12.20 5.90 0.11
CA VAL A 256 -12.02 5.76 1.55
C VAL A 256 -13.20 6.35 2.31
N ASP A 257 -13.72 7.49 1.87
CA ASP A 257 -14.88 8.16 2.48
C ASP A 257 -14.70 8.36 4.00
N ALA A 258 -13.53 8.87 4.39
CA ALA A 258 -13.25 9.13 5.79
C ALA A 258 -14.10 10.32 6.28
N PRO A 259 -14.72 10.25 7.48
CA PRO A 259 -15.62 11.30 7.96
C PRO A 259 -14.93 12.63 8.24
N TYR A 260 -13.61 12.63 8.38
CA TYR A 260 -12.78 13.84 8.52
C TYR A 260 -12.33 14.43 7.17
N ALA A 261 -12.42 13.68 6.08
CA ALA A 261 -12.00 14.13 4.76
C ALA A 261 -13.02 15.13 4.20
N LYS A 262 -12.53 16.26 3.71
CA LYS A 262 -13.35 17.30 3.09
C LYS A 262 -12.66 17.78 1.83
N PRO A 263 -13.40 18.02 0.72
CA PRO A 263 -12.81 18.63 -0.44
C PRO A 263 -12.21 20.01 -0.11
N HIS A 264 -11.19 20.40 -0.88
CA HIS A 264 -10.63 21.74 -0.76
C HIS A 264 -11.72 22.79 -1.10
N PRO A 265 -11.87 23.88 -0.32
CA PRO A 265 -12.96 24.85 -0.51
C PRO A 265 -13.06 25.49 -1.91
N ASP A 266 -11.93 25.58 -2.63
CA ASP A 266 -11.86 26.12 -3.99
C ASP A 266 -12.40 25.15 -5.06
N LEU A 267 -12.72 23.91 -4.70
CA LEU A 267 -13.27 22.92 -5.63
C LEU A 267 -14.79 23.03 -5.70
N PRO A 268 -15.41 22.78 -6.87
CA PRO A 268 -16.87 22.85 -7.05
C PRO A 268 -17.59 21.58 -6.55
N ILE A 269 -17.02 20.89 -5.56
CA ILE A 269 -17.56 19.70 -4.92
C ILE A 269 -17.68 19.93 -3.42
N HIS A 270 -18.68 19.31 -2.81
CA HIS A 270 -19.00 19.48 -1.39
C HIS A 270 -18.76 18.21 -0.58
N ASP A 271 -18.55 17.08 -1.26
CA ASP A 271 -18.34 15.77 -0.67
C ASP A 271 -17.20 15.03 -1.38
N VAL A 272 -16.39 14.27 -0.65
CA VAL A 272 -15.23 13.54 -1.23
C VAL A 272 -15.65 12.40 -2.14
N GLN A 273 -16.86 11.86 -2.00
CA GLN A 273 -17.39 10.86 -2.92
C GLN A 273 -17.74 11.47 -4.29
N GLN A 274 -17.90 12.80 -4.39
CA GLN A 274 -18.04 13.48 -5.67
C GLN A 274 -16.68 13.52 -6.38
N ARG A 275 -16.59 12.82 -7.51
CA ARG A 275 -15.34 12.87 -8.29
C ARG A 275 -15.20 14.21 -8.97
N PHE A 276 -13.99 14.77 -8.95
CA PHE A 276 -13.62 15.97 -9.69
C PHE A 276 -12.33 15.74 -10.48
N PHE A 277 -12.38 15.88 -11.81
CA PHE A 277 -11.24 15.56 -12.68
C PHE A 277 -10.24 16.72 -12.76
N GLN A 278 -9.10 16.57 -12.08
CA GLN A 278 -8.05 17.59 -11.99
C GLN A 278 -7.01 17.51 -13.14
N TRP A 279 -7.44 17.11 -14.34
CA TRP A 279 -6.57 17.06 -15.53
C TRP A 279 -6.11 18.46 -15.96
N ARG A 280 -4.81 18.57 -16.26
CA ARG A 280 -4.18 19.82 -16.72
C ARG A 280 -3.43 19.67 -18.04
N GLY A 281 -3.54 18.52 -18.72
CA GLY A 281 -2.94 18.31 -20.03
C GLY A 281 -3.67 19.10 -21.12
N ARG A 282 -3.03 19.23 -22.29
CA ARG A 282 -3.53 20.09 -23.38
C ARG A 282 -4.66 19.44 -24.17
N ASP A 283 -4.62 18.12 -24.35
CA ASP A 283 -5.55 17.39 -25.19
C ASP A 283 -6.09 16.17 -24.42
N ARG A 284 -7.42 16.06 -24.32
CA ARG A 284 -8.07 14.93 -23.65
C ARG A 284 -8.03 13.65 -24.48
N ALA A 285 -7.78 13.74 -25.79
CA ALA A 285 -7.57 12.54 -26.62
C ALA A 285 -6.37 11.71 -26.14
N GLN A 286 -5.42 12.33 -25.42
CA GLN A 286 -4.29 11.64 -24.77
C GLN A 286 -4.73 10.65 -23.69
N LEU A 287 -5.94 10.77 -23.15
CA LEU A 287 -6.47 9.86 -22.13
C LEU A 287 -6.98 8.54 -22.74
N LYS A 288 -7.26 8.50 -24.05
CA LYS A 288 -7.88 7.33 -24.69
C LYS A 288 -7.10 6.02 -24.42
N PRO A 289 -5.77 5.95 -24.59
CA PRO A 289 -5.03 4.72 -24.31
C PRO A 289 -5.15 4.26 -22.86
N VAL A 290 -5.17 5.20 -21.91
CA VAL A 290 -5.25 4.85 -20.48
C VAL A 290 -6.67 4.42 -20.08
N LEU A 291 -7.71 5.01 -20.67
CA LEU A 291 -9.08 4.58 -20.48
C LEU A 291 -9.32 3.17 -21.04
N GLU A 292 -8.81 2.88 -22.23
CA GLU A 292 -8.85 1.53 -22.82
C GLU A 292 -8.09 0.51 -21.94
N TYR A 293 -6.92 0.89 -21.41
CA TYR A 293 -6.16 0.05 -20.48
C TYR A 293 -6.95 -0.23 -19.18
N LEU A 294 -7.53 0.80 -18.56
CA LEU A 294 -8.34 0.62 -17.35
C LEU A 294 -9.59 -0.22 -17.61
N ALA A 295 -10.25 -0.04 -18.76
CA ALA A 295 -11.39 -0.86 -19.16
C ALA A 295 -11.02 -2.36 -19.15
N GLY A 296 -9.86 -2.71 -19.71
CA GLY A 296 -9.32 -4.07 -19.68
C GLY A 296 -8.94 -4.56 -18.27
N LYS A 297 -8.66 -3.65 -17.34
CA LYS A 297 -8.30 -3.95 -15.93
C LYS A 297 -9.50 -4.00 -14.98
N LYS A 298 -10.72 -3.66 -15.42
CA LYS A 298 -11.92 -3.61 -14.59
C LYS A 298 -12.10 -4.86 -13.72
N GLY A 299 -12.03 -6.06 -14.31
CA GLY A 299 -12.17 -7.32 -13.57
C GLY A 299 -11.12 -7.47 -12.46
N ALA A 300 -9.84 -7.32 -12.82
CA ALA A 300 -8.73 -7.43 -11.87
C ALA A 300 -8.84 -6.42 -10.72
N LEU A 301 -9.26 -5.19 -11.00
CA LEU A 301 -9.46 -4.15 -9.97
C LEU A 301 -10.61 -4.49 -9.02
N LEU A 302 -11.73 -4.99 -9.54
CA LEU A 302 -12.85 -5.44 -8.71
C LEU A 302 -12.49 -6.67 -7.87
N ASP A 303 -11.66 -7.57 -8.39
CA ASP A 303 -11.16 -8.73 -7.64
C ASP A 303 -10.26 -8.32 -6.48
N ARG A 304 -9.49 -7.21 -6.60
CA ARG A 304 -8.66 -6.71 -5.49
C ARG A 304 -9.48 -6.39 -4.24
N ILE A 305 -10.71 -5.88 -4.40
CA ILE A 305 -11.63 -5.60 -3.29
C ILE A 305 -11.88 -6.87 -2.47
N GLU A 306 -12.06 -8.00 -3.13
CA GLU A 306 -12.41 -9.24 -2.47
C GLU A 306 -11.27 -9.83 -1.65
N THR A 307 -10.03 -9.51 -2.03
CA THR A 307 -8.81 -10.05 -1.43
C THR A 307 -8.31 -9.28 -0.20
N VAL A 308 -8.92 -8.15 0.17
CA VAL A 308 -8.47 -7.36 1.34
C VAL A 308 -8.85 -8.06 2.64
N PRO A 309 -7.88 -8.48 3.47
CA PRO A 309 -8.17 -9.11 4.76
C PRO A 309 -8.89 -8.14 5.70
N GLY A 310 -9.94 -8.62 6.38
CA GLY A 310 -10.68 -7.83 7.37
C GLY A 310 -11.65 -6.79 6.81
N LEU A 311 -11.69 -6.57 5.49
CA LEU A 311 -12.64 -5.64 4.87
C LEU A 311 -14.03 -6.28 4.86
N GLN A 312 -14.98 -5.63 5.54
CA GLN A 312 -16.32 -6.16 5.75
C GLN A 312 -17.14 -6.15 4.46
N ALA A 313 -18.11 -7.06 4.36
CA ALA A 313 -18.95 -7.22 3.15
C ALA A 313 -19.66 -5.92 2.75
N LYS A 314 -20.16 -5.13 3.71
CA LYS A 314 -20.78 -3.83 3.46
C LYS A 314 -19.81 -2.85 2.80
N GLU A 315 -18.58 -2.77 3.30
CA GLU A 315 -17.55 -1.88 2.77
C GLU A 315 -17.03 -2.38 1.41
N LYS A 316 -16.95 -3.69 1.19
CA LYS A 316 -16.68 -4.27 -0.13
C LYS A 316 -17.73 -3.88 -1.16
N ASN A 317 -19.01 -4.00 -0.81
CA ASN A 317 -20.11 -3.62 -1.69
C ASN A 317 -20.08 -2.12 -2.03
N ARG A 318 -19.81 -1.26 -1.05
CA ARG A 318 -19.63 0.19 -1.25
C ARG A 318 -18.45 0.50 -2.18
N ALA A 319 -17.29 -0.09 -1.92
CA ALA A 319 -16.10 0.09 -2.76
C ALA A 319 -16.35 -0.42 -4.20
N ARG A 320 -17.03 -1.55 -4.36
CA ARG A 320 -17.41 -2.12 -5.65
C ARG A 320 -18.34 -1.17 -6.40
N ALA A 321 -19.42 -0.73 -5.78
CA ALA A 321 -20.37 0.21 -6.38
C ALA A 321 -19.66 1.52 -6.78
N TYR A 322 -18.74 2.01 -5.93
CA TYR A 322 -17.96 3.20 -6.22
C TYR A 322 -17.09 3.03 -7.47
N LEU A 323 -16.30 1.96 -7.55
CA LEU A 323 -15.45 1.70 -8.72
C LEU A 323 -16.28 1.40 -9.98
N GLU A 324 -17.37 0.66 -9.86
CA GLU A 324 -18.26 0.37 -10.99
C GLU A 324 -18.88 1.65 -11.56
N SER A 325 -19.23 2.62 -10.72
CA SER A 325 -19.75 3.90 -11.19
C SER A 325 -18.71 4.66 -12.02
N PHE A 326 -17.41 4.62 -11.66
CA PHE A 326 -16.35 5.18 -12.50
C PHE A 326 -16.30 4.49 -13.87
N PHE A 327 -16.38 3.15 -13.93
CA PHE A 327 -16.33 2.44 -15.20
C PHE A 327 -17.55 2.70 -16.10
N GLN A 328 -18.67 3.15 -15.54
CA GLN A 328 -19.86 3.52 -16.31
C GLN A 328 -19.70 4.88 -17.00
N THR A 329 -18.82 5.74 -16.50
CA THR A 329 -18.75 7.15 -16.87
C THR A 329 -17.38 7.61 -17.38
N MET A 330 -16.33 6.81 -17.21
CA MET A 330 -14.96 7.21 -17.54
C MET A 330 -14.74 7.71 -18.99
N ASP A 331 -15.56 7.27 -19.94
CA ASP A 331 -15.49 7.76 -21.33
C ASP A 331 -15.82 9.27 -21.46
N GLN A 332 -16.62 9.80 -20.52
CA GLN A 332 -16.94 11.23 -20.45
C GLN A 332 -15.70 12.08 -20.10
N LEU A 333 -14.61 11.46 -19.64
CA LEU A 333 -13.32 12.13 -19.46
C LEU A 333 -12.68 12.57 -20.78
N LEU A 334 -13.17 12.11 -21.94
CA LEU A 334 -12.73 12.59 -23.25
C LEU A 334 -13.41 13.92 -23.65
N GLU A 335 -14.49 14.33 -22.98
CA GLU A 335 -15.26 15.52 -23.32
C GLU A 335 -14.64 16.80 -22.72
N HIS A 336 -14.54 17.87 -23.53
CA HIS A 336 -13.79 19.08 -23.16
C HIS A 336 -14.44 19.95 -22.08
N ASP A 337 -15.78 19.97 -21.97
CA ASP A 337 -16.52 20.84 -21.06
C ASP A 337 -16.85 20.21 -19.70
N VAL A 338 -16.41 18.98 -19.49
CA VAL A 338 -16.84 18.19 -18.35
C VAL A 338 -15.75 18.21 -17.27
N ARG A 339 -15.83 19.22 -16.40
CA ARG A 339 -15.31 19.09 -15.03
C ARG A 339 -16.37 18.32 -14.25
N MET A 340 -16.35 16.99 -14.40
CA MET A 340 -17.38 16.13 -13.84
C MET A 340 -17.55 16.38 -12.35
N VAL A 341 -18.81 16.49 -11.93
CA VAL A 341 -19.25 16.26 -10.56
C VAL A 341 -20.16 15.04 -10.65
N GLU A 342 -19.55 13.86 -10.63
CA GLU A 342 -20.33 12.64 -10.49
C GLU A 342 -20.57 12.40 -9.02
N SER A 343 -21.81 12.62 -8.58
CA SER A 343 -22.28 12.10 -7.31
C SER A 343 -22.56 10.61 -7.46
N LEU A 344 -22.15 9.81 -6.47
CA LEU A 344 -22.74 8.48 -6.34
C LEU A 344 -24.25 8.61 -6.14
N PRO A 345 -25.07 7.74 -6.74
CA PRO A 345 -26.40 7.52 -6.24
C PRO A 345 -26.27 6.95 -4.82
N LEU A 346 -26.34 7.83 -3.81
CA LEU A 346 -26.50 7.42 -2.43
C LEU A 346 -27.89 6.81 -2.30
N ASP A 347 -27.99 5.51 -2.56
CA ASP A 347 -29.17 4.77 -2.12
C ASP A 347 -29.11 4.67 -0.59
N HIS A 348 -29.76 5.62 0.07
CA HIS A 348 -29.90 5.65 1.51
C HIS A 348 -30.82 4.53 2.04
N SER A 349 -31.35 3.64 1.19
CA SER A 349 -32.27 2.58 1.62
C SER A 349 -31.61 1.36 2.27
N ASP A 350 -30.28 1.19 2.17
CA ASP A 350 -29.53 0.12 2.84
C ASP A 350 -28.88 0.56 4.18
N LEU A 351 -29.35 1.67 4.75
CA LEU A 351 -28.94 2.15 6.08
C LEU A 351 -29.90 1.73 7.21
N SER A 352 -30.86 0.85 6.96
CA SER A 352 -31.73 0.25 7.99
C SER A 352 -31.27 -1.15 8.39
#